data_AF-A0A4R4W5S0-F1
#
_entry.id   AF-A0A4R4W5S0-F1
#
_cell.length_a   1.000
_cell.length_b   1.000
_cell.length_c   1.000
_cell.angle_alpha   90.00
_cell.angle_beta   90.00
_cell.angle_gamma   90.00
#
_symmetry.space_group_name_H-M   'P 1'
#
loop_
_entity.id
_entity.type
_entity.pdbx_description
1 polymer ?
#
loop_
_entity_poly.entity_id
_entity_poly.type
_entity_poly.pdbx_seq_one_letter_code
_entity_poly.pdbx_strand_id
1 'polypeptide(L)'
;MAALGLTGGAVNVAAAEELGSNELLRRMEYLDRGLVAVKVGSGVYLSWRFLGDESEATTFRVYRDDIAVADVADSTNYSDTVGTPTSSYSVAAVVDGVEGERSAELTPRS
;
A
#
# COMPACT_ATOMS: atom_id res chain seq x y z
N MET A 1 -58.49 -39.80 26.53
CA MET A 1 -57.57 -38.69 26.88
C MET A 1 -56.15 -39.25 26.90
N ALA A 2 -55.20 -38.49 26.35
CA ALA A 2 -53.75 -38.69 26.32
C ALA A 2 -53.22 -39.87 25.46
N ALA A 3 -52.14 -39.77 24.69
CA ALA A 3 -51.40 -38.64 24.11
C ALA A 3 -50.57 -39.23 22.95
N LEU A 4 -50.57 -38.58 21.78
CA LEU A 4 -49.57 -38.79 20.73
C LEU A 4 -48.34 -37.92 21.03
N GLY A 5 -47.14 -38.39 20.68
CA GLY A 5 -45.90 -37.60 20.65
C GLY A 5 -44.68 -38.53 20.62
N LEU A 6 -44.38 -39.16 19.47
CA LEU A 6 -43.42 -38.71 18.45
C LEU A 6 -42.03 -38.32 19.00
N THR A 7 -41.12 -39.30 18.88
CA THR A 7 -39.74 -39.22 18.34
C THR A 7 -38.92 -37.94 18.54
N GLY A 8 -37.73 -38.12 19.11
CA GLY A 8 -36.73 -37.07 19.34
C GLY A 8 -36.43 -36.21 18.11
N GLY A 9 -36.44 -34.90 18.33
CA GLY A 9 -35.98 -33.90 17.38
C GLY A 9 -34.51 -33.56 17.64
N ALA A 10 -33.64 -33.94 16.71
CA ALA A 10 -32.43 -33.16 16.48
C ALA A 10 -32.87 -31.84 15.82
N VAL A 11 -32.72 -30.72 16.53
CA VAL A 11 -32.67 -29.41 15.86
C VAL A 11 -31.21 -29.14 15.54
N ASN A 12 -30.93 -29.21 14.25
CA ASN A 12 -29.68 -28.82 13.62
C ASN A 12 -29.23 -27.44 14.14
N VAL A 13 -27.95 -27.35 14.51
CA VAL A 13 -27.26 -26.06 14.68
C VAL A 13 -27.09 -25.48 13.27
N ALA A 14 -28.15 -24.83 12.76
CA ALA A 14 -28.15 -24.24 11.45
C ALA A 14 -27.35 -22.93 11.47
N ALA A 15 -26.14 -23.03 10.90
CA ALA A 15 -25.44 -22.01 10.15
C ALA A 15 -25.46 -20.59 10.73
N ALA A 16 -24.41 -20.26 11.51
CA ALA A 16 -23.84 -18.94 11.37
C ALA A 16 -23.28 -18.88 9.95
N GLU A 17 -24.00 -18.24 9.03
CA GLU A 17 -23.52 -18.03 7.68
C GLU A 17 -22.21 -17.23 7.76
N GLU A 18 -21.15 -17.83 7.24
CA GLU A 18 -19.85 -17.19 7.05
C GLU A 18 -20.07 -16.05 6.05
N LEU A 19 -20.33 -14.84 6.55
CA LEU A 19 -20.31 -13.64 5.73
C LEU A 19 -18.96 -13.62 5.04
N GLY A 20 -18.95 -13.84 3.72
CA GLY A 20 -17.72 -13.86 2.94
C GLY A 20 -16.90 -12.63 3.28
N SER A 21 -15.59 -12.81 3.47
CA SER A 21 -14.67 -11.78 3.98
C SER A 21 -14.82 -10.39 3.34
N ASN A 22 -15.33 -10.33 2.12
CA ASN A 22 -15.57 -9.10 1.37
C ASN A 22 -16.75 -8.24 1.88
N GLU A 23 -17.70 -8.81 2.63
CA GLU A 23 -18.85 -8.07 3.18
C GLU A 23 -18.48 -7.22 4.42
N LEU A 24 -17.31 -7.49 5.04
CA LEU A 24 -16.78 -6.70 6.16
C LEU A 24 -15.70 -5.68 5.73
N LEU A 25 -15.18 -5.78 4.51
CA LEU A 25 -14.17 -4.87 4.00
C LEU A 25 -14.83 -3.61 3.43
N ARG A 26 -14.28 -2.45 3.77
CA ARG A 26 -14.72 -1.19 3.15
C ARG A 26 -14.18 -1.13 1.73
N ARG A 27 -15.05 -0.81 0.77
CA ARG A 27 -14.61 -0.41 -0.57
C ARG A 27 -13.79 0.88 -0.46
N MET A 28 -12.56 0.82 -0.94
CA MET A 28 -11.64 1.96 -1.03
C MET A 28 -11.27 2.21 -2.50
N GLU A 29 -10.73 3.40 -2.78
CA GLU A 29 -10.19 3.74 -4.09
C GLU A 29 -8.90 2.95 -4.36
N TYR A 30 -8.68 2.57 -5.62
CA TYR A 30 -7.37 2.12 -6.07
C TYR A 30 -6.51 3.36 -6.31
N LEU A 31 -5.43 3.50 -5.54
CA LEU A 31 -4.52 4.64 -5.62
C LEU A 31 -3.17 4.20 -6.16
N ASP A 32 -2.58 5.07 -6.98
CA ASP A 32 -1.17 4.95 -7.32
C ASP A 32 -0.28 5.35 -6.13
N ARG A 33 1.04 5.13 -6.30
CA ARG A 33 2.07 5.53 -5.34
C ARG A 33 2.02 7.01 -4.99
N GLY A 34 1.44 7.86 -5.86
CA GLY A 34 1.30 9.28 -5.62
C GLY A 34 2.61 9.99 -5.41
N LEU A 35 3.66 9.56 -6.12
CA LEU A 35 4.96 10.18 -6.01
C LEU A 35 4.84 11.67 -6.39
N VAL A 36 5.47 12.51 -5.58
CA VAL A 36 5.65 13.94 -5.85
C VAL A 36 7.11 14.26 -5.61
N ALA A 37 7.70 15.06 -6.50
CA ALA A 37 9.01 15.67 -6.31
C ALA A 37 8.89 17.20 -6.46
N VAL A 38 9.48 17.94 -5.54
CA VAL A 38 9.45 19.41 -5.51
C VAL A 38 10.87 19.93 -5.38
N LYS A 39 11.22 20.92 -6.20
CA LYS A 39 12.51 21.59 -6.07
C LYS A 39 12.54 22.41 -4.78
N VAL A 40 13.53 22.17 -3.93
CA VAL A 40 13.74 22.91 -2.66
C VAL A 40 15.19 23.34 -2.53
N GLY A 41 15.47 24.58 -2.13
CA GLY A 41 16.85 25.06 -1.89
C GLY A 41 17.84 24.61 -2.97
N SER A 42 18.84 23.79 -2.58
CA SER A 42 19.83 23.17 -3.48
C SER A 42 19.47 21.75 -3.97
N GLY A 43 18.38 21.14 -3.54
CA GLY A 43 18.01 19.75 -3.87
C GLY A 43 16.55 19.57 -4.26
N VAL A 44 16.04 18.35 -4.09
CA VAL A 44 14.66 17.94 -4.39
C VAL A 44 14.09 17.20 -3.18
N TYR A 45 12.89 17.59 -2.75
CA TYR A 45 12.13 16.87 -1.74
C TYR A 45 11.10 15.97 -2.41
N LEU A 46 11.08 14.70 -2.03
CA LEU A 46 10.16 13.68 -2.51
C LEU A 46 9.22 13.26 -1.40
N SER A 47 7.97 12.97 -1.75
CA SER A 47 6.98 12.35 -0.88
C SER A 47 6.11 11.40 -1.69
N TRP A 48 5.67 10.31 -1.06
CA TRP A 48 4.77 9.31 -1.66
C TRP A 48 3.80 8.76 -0.62
N ARG A 49 2.83 7.97 -1.09
CA ARG A 49 1.85 7.31 -0.22
C ARG A 49 2.39 6.00 0.34
N PHE A 50 2.10 5.76 1.61
CA PHE A 50 1.96 4.43 2.17
C PHE A 50 0.52 3.98 1.88
N LEU A 51 0.33 2.89 1.14
CA LEU A 51 -0.99 2.43 0.72
C LEU A 51 -1.62 1.53 1.78
N GLY A 52 -2.96 1.50 1.81
CA GLY A 52 -3.70 0.77 2.85
C GLY A 52 -3.60 -0.75 2.77
N ASP A 53 -3.10 -1.28 1.66
CA ASP A 53 -2.84 -2.68 1.39
C ASP A 53 -1.38 -3.09 1.62
N GLU A 54 -0.52 -2.17 2.09
CA GLU A 54 0.88 -2.46 2.40
C GLU A 54 1.06 -2.92 3.84
N SER A 55 1.94 -3.92 4.02
CA SER A 55 2.38 -4.37 5.34
C SER A 55 3.21 -3.28 6.02
N GLU A 56 3.14 -3.18 7.35
CA GLU A 56 3.97 -2.25 8.15
C GLU A 56 5.48 -2.48 7.95
N ALA A 57 5.89 -3.67 7.52
CA ALA A 57 7.29 -3.99 7.22
C ALA A 57 7.74 -3.50 5.82
N THR A 58 6.85 -2.89 5.03
CA THR A 58 7.17 -2.38 3.69
C THR A 58 8.17 -1.25 3.77
N THR A 59 9.26 -1.37 3.03
CA THR A 59 10.24 -0.29 2.83
C THR A 59 10.16 0.22 1.39
N PHE A 60 10.88 1.28 1.06
CA PHE A 60 10.84 1.91 -0.26
C PHE A 60 12.23 2.11 -0.81
N ARG A 61 12.42 1.84 -2.10
CA ARG A 61 13.62 2.21 -2.84
C ARG A 61 13.33 3.42 -3.71
N VAL A 62 14.16 4.45 -3.57
CA VAL A 62 14.06 5.68 -4.36
C VAL A 62 15.07 5.63 -5.49
N TYR A 63 14.60 5.97 -6.68
CA TYR A 63 15.40 6.06 -7.89
C TYR A 63 15.51 7.49 -8.36
N ARG A 64 16.72 7.87 -8.82
CA ARG A 64 16.97 9.07 -9.60
C ARG A 64 17.69 8.68 -10.88
N ASP A 65 17.12 9.05 -12.03
CA ASP A 65 17.67 8.76 -13.35
C ASP A 65 17.98 7.25 -13.50
N ASP A 66 16.99 6.41 -13.14
CA ASP A 66 17.04 4.94 -13.08
C ASP A 66 18.01 4.30 -12.07
N ILE A 67 18.80 5.10 -11.35
CA ILE A 67 19.78 4.64 -10.36
C ILE A 67 19.18 4.71 -8.96
N ALA A 68 19.32 3.64 -8.17
CA ALA A 68 18.90 3.64 -6.78
C ALA A 68 19.75 4.63 -5.98
N VAL A 69 19.11 5.57 -5.28
CA VAL A 69 19.78 6.60 -4.49
C VAL A 69 19.50 6.50 -2.99
N ALA A 70 18.46 5.77 -2.58
CA ALA A 70 18.14 5.52 -1.18
C ALA A 70 17.25 4.29 -1.00
N ASP A 71 17.42 3.62 0.14
CA ASP A 71 16.45 2.71 0.72
C ASP A 71 15.86 3.41 1.97
N VAL A 72 14.53 3.51 2.06
CA VAL A 72 13.79 4.27 3.08
C VAL A 72 12.84 3.32 3.81
N ALA A 73 13.05 3.17 5.12
CA ALA A 73 12.35 2.16 5.92
C ALA A 73 11.43 2.74 7.03
N ASP A 74 11.54 4.03 7.32
CA ASP A 74 10.93 4.68 8.49
C ASP A 74 9.99 5.84 8.11
N SER A 75 9.85 6.13 6.83
CA SER A 75 9.13 7.28 6.32
C SER A 75 8.69 7.08 4.86
N THR A 76 7.82 7.96 4.38
CA THR A 76 7.41 8.00 2.97
C THR A 76 7.82 9.31 2.28
N ASN A 77 9.01 9.79 2.63
CA ASN A 77 9.62 10.95 2.02
C ASN A 77 11.14 10.77 1.93
N TYR A 78 11.78 11.56 1.06
CA TYR A 78 13.23 11.58 0.91
C TYR A 78 13.69 12.95 0.42
N SER A 79 14.80 13.45 0.98
CA SER A 79 15.41 14.71 0.56
C SER A 79 16.70 14.43 -0.20
N ASP A 80 16.64 14.59 -1.52
CA ASP A 80 17.78 14.41 -2.40
C ASP A 80 18.54 15.72 -2.58
N THR A 81 19.68 15.84 -1.92
CA THR A 81 20.52 17.05 -1.95
C THR A 81 21.28 17.25 -3.26
N VAL A 82 21.37 16.22 -4.11
CA VAL A 82 22.06 16.26 -5.41
C VAL A 82 21.08 16.37 -6.57
N GLY A 83 19.79 16.21 -6.28
CA GLY A 83 18.69 16.30 -7.23
C GLY A 83 18.58 17.66 -7.93
N THR A 84 18.22 17.63 -9.21
CA THR A 84 18.06 18.82 -10.05
C THR A 84 16.64 18.90 -10.61
N PRO A 85 16.19 20.06 -11.15
CA PRO A 85 14.89 20.16 -11.82
C PRO A 85 14.69 19.21 -13.00
N THR A 86 15.78 18.70 -13.59
CA THR A 86 15.75 17.77 -14.73
C THR A 86 15.92 16.31 -14.33
N SER A 87 16.15 16.03 -13.05
CA SER A 87 16.27 14.67 -12.55
C SER A 87 14.92 13.96 -12.64
N SER A 88 14.94 12.69 -13.04
CA SER A 88 13.75 11.85 -13.11
C SER A 88 13.67 10.93 -11.90
N TYR A 89 12.49 10.85 -11.26
CA TYR A 89 12.30 10.08 -10.04
C TYR A 89 11.21 9.05 -10.15
N SER A 90 11.46 7.88 -9.55
CA SER A 90 10.48 6.83 -9.31
C SER A 90 10.73 6.17 -7.95
N VAL A 91 9.71 5.52 -7.39
CA VAL A 91 9.78 4.80 -6.11
C VAL A 91 9.21 3.41 -6.28
N ALA A 92 9.90 2.39 -5.78
CA ALA A 92 9.40 1.03 -5.67
C ALA A 92 9.20 0.65 -4.21
N ALA A 93 8.10 -0.05 -3.92
CA ALA A 93 7.93 -0.71 -2.63
C ALA A 93 8.80 -1.97 -2.59
N VAL A 94 9.31 -2.31 -1.41
CA VAL A 94 10.04 -3.54 -1.13
C VAL A 94 9.30 -4.26 -0.03
N VAL A 95 8.70 -5.40 -0.37
CA VAL A 95 7.85 -6.20 0.53
C VAL A 95 8.52 -7.56 0.70
N ASP A 96 8.78 -7.94 1.96
CA ASP A 96 9.51 -9.18 2.30
C ASP A 96 10.85 -9.33 1.55
N GLY A 97 11.53 -8.21 1.31
CA GLY A 97 12.80 -8.14 0.58
C GLY A 97 12.68 -8.22 -0.95
N VAL A 98 11.46 -8.31 -1.49
CA VAL A 98 11.19 -8.34 -2.93
C VAL A 98 10.76 -6.95 -3.38
N GLU A 99 11.49 -6.39 -4.35
CA GLU A 99 11.13 -5.11 -4.96
C GLU A 99 9.97 -5.28 -5.95
N GLY A 100 8.94 -4.46 -5.80
CA GLY A 100 7.78 -4.41 -6.68
C GLY A 100 7.98 -3.51 -7.90
N GLU A 101 6.88 -3.24 -8.62
CA GLU A 101 6.89 -2.30 -9.74
C GLU A 101 7.20 -0.88 -9.25
N ARG A 102 7.98 -0.14 -10.05
CA ARG A 102 8.25 1.27 -9.81
C ARG A 102 7.00 2.10 -10.10
N SER A 103 6.82 3.18 -9.35
CA SER A 103 5.82 4.20 -9.69
C SER A 103 6.06 4.77 -11.10
N ALA A 104 5.04 5.45 -11.63
CA ALA A 104 5.25 6.35 -12.75
C ALA A 104 6.40 7.33 -12.46
N GLU A 105 7.20 7.57 -13.48
CA GLU A 105 8.34 8.47 -13.41
C GLU A 105 7.89 9.93 -13.54
N LEU A 106 8.54 10.83 -12.81
CA LEU A 106 8.29 12.27 -12.90
C LEU A 106 9.55 13.10 -12.69
N THR A 107 9.50 14.34 -13.17
CA THR A 107 10.48 15.38 -12.87
C THR A 107 9.95 16.32 -11.78
N PRO A 108 10.83 16.95 -10.97
CA PRO A 108 10.41 17.90 -9.95
C PRO A 108 9.56 19.05 -10.50
N ARG A 109 8.53 19.42 -9.73
CA ARG A 109 7.78 20.65 -9.96
C ARG A 109 8.48 21.83 -9.30
N SER A 110 8.41 22.99 -9.94
CA SER A 110 8.93 24.29 -9.47
C SER A 110 7.95 25.02 -8.59
#